data_AF-A0A2E8Z5N1-F1
#
_entry.id   AF-A0A2E8Z5N1-F1
#
_cell.length_a   1.000
_cell.length_b   1.000
_cell.length_c   1.000
_cell.angle_alpha   90.00
_cell.angle_beta   90.00
_cell.angle_gamma   90.00
#
_symmetry.space_group_name_H-M   'P 1'
#
loop_
_entity.id
_entity.type
_entity.pdbx_description
1 polymer ?
#
loop_
_entity_poly.entity_id
_entity_poly.type
_entity_poly.pdbx_seq_one_letter_code
_entity_poly.pdbx_strand_id
1 'polypeptide(L)' 'MDLTSCPECDAPAEVLDRAVLPSTDGPVEHARVRCVARHVFTLPVERLARPGAAVAAPSAGDRHAVNGPSATHG' A
#
# COMPACT_ATOMS: atom_id res chain seq x y z
N MET A 1 1.19 -18.32 -5.75
CA MET A 1 1.74 -17.09 -6.34
C MET A 1 1.40 -15.97 -5.38
N ASP A 2 2.41 -15.28 -4.87
CA ASP A 2 2.24 -14.17 -3.94
C ASP A 2 2.45 -12.85 -4.71
N LEU A 3 1.59 -11.87 -4.45
CA LEU A 3 1.58 -10.59 -5.15
C LEU A 3 1.81 -9.46 -4.16
N THR A 4 2.55 -8.45 -4.61
CA THR A 4 2.91 -7.22 -3.88
C THR A 4 2.82 -6.00 -4.81
N SER A 5 2.91 -4.79 -4.28
CA SER A 5 3.12 -3.58 -5.09
C SER A 5 4.60 -3.33 -5.34
N CYS A 6 4.92 -2.80 -6.51
CA CYS A 6 6.26 -2.30 -6.82
C CYS A 6 6.54 -1.01 -6.03
N PRO A 7 7.65 -0.92 -5.28
CA PRO A 7 7.95 0.29 -4.50
C PRO A 7 8.29 1.52 -5.36
N GLU A 8 8.60 1.35 -6.65
CA GLU A 8 8.95 2.44 -7.55
C GLU A 8 7.77 2.95 -8.39
N CYS A 9 6.90 2.06 -8.88
CA CYS A 9 5.83 2.42 -9.80
C CYS A 9 4.42 1.98 -9.35
N ASP A 10 4.29 1.40 -8.17
CA ASP A 10 3.05 0.86 -7.57
C ASP A 10 2.33 -0.23 -8.40
N ALA A 11 2.89 -0.63 -9.54
CA ALA A 11 2.35 -1.68 -10.38
C ALA A 11 2.37 -3.04 -9.67
N PRO A 12 1.45 -3.96 -9.99
CA PRO A 12 1.44 -5.30 -9.42
C PRO A 12 2.77 -6.02 -9.71
N ALA A 13 3.31 -6.62 -8.67
CA ALA A 13 4.57 -7.34 -8.67
C ALA A 13 4.42 -8.74 -8.09
N GLU A 14 5.09 -9.69 -8.72
CA GLU A 14 5.15 -11.07 -8.27
C GLU A 14 6.35 -11.27 -7.36
N VAL A 15 6.14 -11.97 -6.24
CA VAL A 15 7.24 -12.46 -5.40
C VAL A 15 7.82 -13.71 -6.07
N LEU A 16 9.06 -13.59 -6.53
CA LEU A 16 9.78 -14.65 -7.23
C LEU A 16 10.39 -15.65 -6.25
N ASP A 17 11.03 -15.15 -5.20
CA ASP A 17 11.65 -15.96 -4.16
C ASP A 17 11.69 -15.21 -2.82
N ARG A 18 11.89 -15.97 -1.75
CA ARG A 18 12.13 -15.47 -0.41
C ARG A 18 13.30 -16.23 0.21
N ALA A 19 14.19 -15.50 0.87
CA ALA A 19 15.35 -16.06 1.53
C ALA A 19 15.64 -15.31 2.83
N VAL A 20 16.00 -16.05 3.86
CA VAL A 20 16.49 -15.47 5.11
C VAL A 20 17.97 -15.16 4.93
N LEU A 21 18.33 -13.88 5.01
CA LEU A 21 19.70 -13.41 4.91
C LEU A 21 20.22 -13.03 6.29
N PRO A 22 21.48 -13.36 6.63
CA PRO A 22 22.09 -12.88 7.86
C PRO A 22 22.26 -11.35 7.77
N SER A 23 21.83 -10.64 8.80
CA SER A 23 22.02 -9.19 8.96
C SER A 23 22.66 -8.89 10.32
N THR A 24 23.04 -7.62 10.52
CA THR A 24 23.69 -7.16 11.76
C THR A 24 22.81 -7.27 12.99
N ASP A 25 21.49 -7.15 12.82
CA ASP A 25 20.49 -7.26 13.89
C ASP A 25 19.85 -8.66 13.98
N GLY A 26 20.45 -9.64 13.28
CA GLY A 26 19.93 -10.99 13.18
C GLY A 26 19.41 -11.34 11.77
N PRO A 27 18.83 -12.53 11.61
CA PRO A 27 18.32 -13.00 10.33
C PRO A 27 17.13 -12.16 9.87
N VAL A 28 17.16 -11.69 8.62
CA VAL A 28 16.09 -10.90 8.00
C VAL A 28 15.59 -11.60 6.75
N GLU A 29 14.28 -11.82 6.68
CA GLU A 29 13.64 -12.40 5.52
C GLU A 29 13.52 -11.37 4.40
N HIS A 30 14.12 -11.67 3.26
CA HIS A 30 14.08 -10.85 2.06
C HIS A 30 13.25 -11.53 0.99
N ALA A 31 12.49 -10.74 0.24
CA ALA A 31 11.79 -11.17 -0.94
C ALA A 31 12.38 -10.52 -2.18
N ARG A 32 12.51 -11.31 -3.24
CA ARG A 32 12.83 -10.81 -4.58
C ARG A 32 11.54 -10.69 -5.37
N VAL A 33 11.25 -9.51 -5.87
CA VAL A 33 9.98 -9.18 -6.52
C VAL A 33 10.20 -8.64 -7.91
N ARG A 34 9.26 -8.91 -8.81
CA ARG A 34 9.28 -8.38 -10.19
C ARG A 34 7.93 -7.86 -10.60
N CYS A 35 7.87 -6.59 -10.97
CA CYS A 35 6.63 -5.97 -11.45
C CYS A 35 6.37 -6.20 -12.94
N VAL A 36 5.14 -5.92 -13.38
CA VAL A 36 4.76 -5.95 -14.80
C VAL A 36 5.58 -4.99 -15.68
N ALA A 37 6.07 -3.89 -15.11
CA ALA A 37 7.02 -2.97 -15.75
C ALA A 37 8.48 -3.49 -15.74
N ARG A 38 8.71 -4.72 -15.23
CA ARG A 38 9.99 -5.44 -15.17
C ARG A 38 11.04 -4.87 -14.22
N HIS A 39 10.69 -3.96 -13.31
CA HIS A 39 11.58 -3.63 -12.20
C HIS A 39 11.77 -4.84 -11.29
N VAL A 40 13.01 -5.04 -10.83
CA VAL A 40 13.39 -6.13 -9.94
C VAL A 40 13.96 -5.54 -8.67
N PHE A 41 13.36 -5.88 -7.54
CA PHE A 41 13.83 -5.44 -6.23
C PHE A 41 14.04 -6.63 -5.31
N THR A 42 15.04 -6.53 -4.45
CA THR A 42 15.23 -7.43 -3.31
C THR A 42 15.17 -6.57 -2.06
N LEU A 43 14.14 -6.79 -1.24
CA LEU A 43 13.87 -5.99 -0.06
C LEU A 43 13.36 -6.87 1.09
N PRO A 44 13.52 -6.44 2.36
CA PRO A 44 12.93 -7.13 3.49
C PRO A 44 11.41 -7.29 3.31
N VAL A 45 10.87 -8.43 3.73
CA VAL A 45 9.44 -8.71 3.60
C VAL A 45 8.58 -7.69 4.35
N GLU A 46 9.10 -7.07 5.42
CA GLU A 46 8.38 -6.04 6.18
C GLU A 46 8.17 -4.74 5.38
N ARG A 47 8.93 -4.54 4.30
CA ARG A 47 8.79 -3.38 3.40
C ARG A 47 7.93 -3.68 2.17
N LEU A 48 7.43 -4.90 2.01
CA LEU A 48 6.51 -5.22 0.94
C LEU A 48 5.17 -4.54 1.20
N ALA A 49 4.80 -3.62 0.30
CA ALA A 49 3.46 -3.07 0.29
C ALA A 49 2.49 -4.13 -0.25
N ARG A 50 1.48 -4.49 0.55
CA ARG A 50 0.40 -5.36 0.06
C ARG A 50 -0.22 -4.70 -1.18
N PRO A 51 -0.32 -5.41 -2.32
CA PRO A 51 -0.94 -4.82 -3.48
C PRO A 51 -2.38 -4.52 -3.09
N GLY A 52 -2.79 -3.29 -3.37
CA GLY A 52 -3.99 -2.69 -2.82
C GLY A 52 -5.14 -3.70 -2.77
N ALA A 53 -5.64 -3.94 -1.55
CA ALA A 53 -7.04 -4.27 -1.41
C ALA A 53 -7.79 -3.14 -2.13
N ALA A 54 -8.24 -3.40 -3.36
CA ALA A 54 -8.96 -2.39 -4.10
C ALA A 54 -10.20 -1.99 -3.29
N VAL A 55 -10.37 -0.67 -3.11
CA VAL A 55 -11.46 0.08 -2.42
C VAL A 55 -11.26 0.25 -0.90
N ALA A 56 -11.16 1.47 -0.34
CA ALA A 56 -12.13 2.56 -0.50
C ALA A 56 -11.53 3.97 -0.71
N ALA A 57 -12.27 4.73 -1.51
CA ALA A 57 -12.21 6.16 -1.74
C ALA A 57 -11.90 6.99 -0.47
N PRO A 58 -11.38 8.22 -0.62
CA PRO A 58 -11.30 9.15 0.50
C PRO A 58 -12.67 9.25 1.16
N SER A 59 -12.72 9.22 2.49
CA SER A 59 -13.89 9.60 3.28
C SER A 59 -14.25 11.06 2.98
N ALA A 60 -14.90 11.29 1.85
CA ALA A 60 -15.58 12.51 1.52
C ALA A 60 -16.88 12.52 2.32
N GLY A 61 -16.82 13.01 3.55
CA GLY A 61 -18.00 13.00 4.41
C GLY A 61 -17.82 13.61 5.79
N ASP A 62 -17.37 14.88 5.85
CA ASP A 62 -17.96 15.81 6.81
C ASP A 62 -17.87 17.24 6.27
N ARG A 63 -18.75 17.57 5.31
CA ARG A 63 -19.12 18.96 5.08
C ARG A 63 -20.32 19.20 5.98
N HIS A 64 -20.09 19.66 7.20
CA HIS A 64 -21.13 20.14 8.09
C HIS A 64 -21.80 21.38 7.46
N ALA A 65 -22.79 21.14 6.61
CA ALA A 65 -23.68 22.16 6.10
C ALA A 65 -24.66 22.54 7.23
N VAL A 66 -24.33 23.55 8.01
CA VAL A 66 -25.34 24.26 8.82
C VAL A 66 -26.18 25.12 7.89
N ASN A 67 -27.30 24.57 7.42
CA ASN A 67 -28.44 25.37 7.01
C ASN A 67 -29.56 25.11 8.01
N GLY A 68 -29.80 26.07 8.91
CA GLY A 68 -31.01 26.14 9.73
C GLY A 68 -31.91 27.29 9.22
N PRO A 69 -33.24 27.09 9.13
CA PRO A 69 -34.15 28.06 8.53
C PRO A 69 -34.58 29.18 9.50
N SER A 70 -34.85 30.35 8.89
CA SER A 70 -35.76 31.44 9.26
C SER A 70 -36.31 31.52 10.69
N ALA A 71 -36.00 32.63 11.36
CA ALA A 71 -36.87 33.22 12.37
C ALA A 71 -37.25 34.65 11.92
N THR A 72 -38.43 34.76 11.32
CA THR A 72 -39.19 36.01 11.19
C THR A 72 -39.82 36.29 12.56
N HIS A 73 -39.52 37.43 13.18
CA HIS A 73 -40.32 38.14 14.20
C HIS A 73 -39.54 39.46 14.47
N GLY A 74 -40.09 40.67 14.46
CA GLY A 74 -41.42 41.23 14.25
C GLY A 74 -41.28 42.76 14.36
#